data_AF-A0A1N6AQM4-F1
#
_entry.id   AF-A0A1N6AQM4-F1
#
_cell.length_a   1.000
_cell.length_b   1.000
_cell.length_c   1.000
_cell.angle_alpha   90.00
_cell.angle_beta   90.00
_cell.angle_gamma   90.00
#
_symmetry.space_group_name_H-M   'P 1'
#
loop_
_entity.id
_entity.type
_entity.pdbx_description
1 polymer ?
#
loop_
_entity_poly.entity_id
_entity_poly.type
_entity_poly.pdbx_seq_one_letter_code
_entity_poly.pdbx_strand_id
1 'polypeptide(L)'
;MPAPPAPRTAPSVLAVPPTYLQYLQVRLLEAEASLTAMTEKYERTKARFDRCYARRGITPQTDIVNYINAKSMNPELKFWYSKVEHFQREVTAYGAVLTGLDAARRMLGDDGHRAPEYGRARNSRRVLNRAS
;
A
#
# COMPACT_ATOMS: atom_id res chain seq x y z
N MET A 1 53.85 -0.54 -8.77
CA MET A 1 52.53 -0.34 -9.41
C MET A 1 51.45 -0.59 -8.36
N PRO A 2 50.53 0.36 -8.10
CA PRO A 2 49.42 0.11 -7.20
C PRO A 2 48.36 -0.75 -7.90
N ALA A 3 47.82 -1.74 -7.18
CA ALA A 3 46.79 -2.64 -7.68
C ALA A 3 45.47 -1.89 -7.96
N PRO A 4 44.69 -2.28 -8.98
CA PRO A 4 43.38 -1.69 -9.21
C PRO A 4 42.44 -2.01 -8.04
N PRO A 5 41.55 -1.07 -7.66
CA PRO A 5 40.61 -1.29 -6.57
C PRO A 5 39.68 -2.46 -6.90
N ALA A 6 39.46 -3.33 -5.91
CA ALA A 6 38.55 -4.46 -6.03
C ALA A 6 37.13 -3.97 -6.39
N PRO A 7 36.41 -4.70 -7.26
CA PRO A 7 35.05 -4.34 -7.62
C PRO A 7 34.19 -4.31 -6.36
N ARG A 8 33.52 -3.18 -6.12
CA ARG A 8 32.53 -3.03 -5.05
C ARG A 8 31.45 -4.09 -5.27
N THR A 9 31.36 -5.03 -4.35
CA THR A 9 30.28 -6.01 -4.28
C THR A 9 28.97 -5.26 -4.27
N ALA A 10 28.16 -5.41 -5.32
CA ALA A 10 26.81 -4.86 -5.34
C ALA A 10 26.07 -5.39 -4.11
N PRO A 11 25.34 -4.55 -3.35
CA PRO A 11 24.58 -5.03 -2.22
C PRO A 11 23.60 -6.09 -2.75
N SER A 12 23.68 -7.29 -2.17
CA SER A 12 22.72 -8.36 -2.42
C SER A 12 21.33 -7.78 -2.21
N VAL A 13 20.55 -7.67 -3.29
CA VAL A 13 19.16 -7.21 -3.24
C VAL A 13 18.45 -8.06 -2.19
N LEU A 14 18.04 -7.45 -1.09
CA LEU A 14 17.22 -8.11 -0.07
C LEU A 14 15.87 -8.40 -0.74
N ALA A 15 15.74 -9.59 -1.31
CA ALA A 15 14.50 -10.05 -1.90
C ALA A 15 13.48 -10.23 -0.77
N VAL A 16 12.41 -9.44 -0.78
CA VAL A 16 11.31 -9.62 0.16
C VAL A 16 10.68 -10.99 -0.07
N PRO A 17 10.52 -11.82 0.98
CA PRO A 17 9.93 -13.15 0.82
C PRO A 17 8.51 -13.08 0.25
N PRO A 18 8.13 -13.97 -0.69
CA PRO A 18 6.77 -13.98 -1.25
C PRO A 18 5.70 -14.24 -0.20
N THR A 19 6.03 -14.97 0.87
CA THR A 19 5.16 -15.20 2.02
C THR A 19 4.82 -13.91 2.75
N TYR A 20 5.75 -12.94 2.82
CA TYR A 20 5.51 -11.65 3.43
C TYR A 20 4.59 -10.77 2.57
N LEU A 21 4.73 -10.83 1.24
CA LEU A 21 3.80 -10.16 0.32
C LEU A 21 2.38 -10.72 0.46
N GLN A 22 2.23 -12.05 0.49
CA GLN A 22 0.93 -12.69 0.70
C GLN A 22 0.32 -12.30 2.05
N TYR A 23 1.13 -12.27 3.11
CA TYR A 23 0.69 -11.80 4.42
C TYR A 23 0.14 -10.37 4.36
N LEU A 24 0.88 -9.43 3.74
CA LEU A 24 0.44 -8.04 3.61
C LEU A 24 -0.86 -7.90 2.81
N GLN A 25 -1.03 -8.70 1.75
CA GLN A 25 -2.26 -8.73 0.96
C GLN A 25 -3.46 -9.23 1.78
N VAL A 26 -3.28 -10.31 2.54
CA VAL A 26 -4.32 -10.82 3.43
C VAL A 26 -4.68 -9.78 4.50
N ARG A 27 -3.68 -9.15 5.12
CA ARG A 27 -3.89 -8.10 6.13
C ARG A 27 -4.61 -6.88 5.58
N LEU A 28 -4.32 -6.49 4.33
CA LEU A 28 -5.03 -5.41 3.66
C LEU A 28 -6.51 -5.76 3.48
N LEU A 29 -6.82 -6.95 2.96
CA LEU A 29 -8.20 -7.41 2.77
C LEU A 29 -8.97 -7.53 4.09
N GLU A 30 -8.32 -8.05 5.14
CA GLU A 30 -8.89 -8.10 6.49
C GLU A 30 -9.19 -6.70 7.03
N ALA A 31 -8.29 -5.74 6.82
CA ALA A 31 -8.48 -4.36 7.25
C ALA A 31 -9.61 -3.67 6.47
N GLU A 32 -9.74 -3.91 5.16
CA GLU A 32 -10.84 -3.36 4.33
C GLU A 32 -12.20 -3.93 4.74
N ALA A 33 -12.28 -5.24 4.96
CA ALA A 33 -13.50 -5.89 5.44
C ALA A 33 -13.89 -5.36 6.83
N SER A 34 -12.90 -5.20 7.72
CA SER A 34 -13.11 -4.65 9.06
C SER A 34 -13.52 -3.18 9.02
N LEU A 35 -12.92 -2.37 8.14
CA LEU A 35 -13.30 -0.97 7.92
C LEU A 35 -14.76 -0.86 7.49
N THR A 36 -15.18 -1.69 6.53
CA THR A 36 -16.57 -1.72 6.05
C THR A 36 -17.52 -2.08 7.20
N ALA A 37 -17.20 -3.14 7.95
CA ALA A 37 -18.01 -3.56 9.08
C ALA A 37 -18.10 -2.51 10.21
N MET A 38 -17.01 -1.82 10.54
CA MET A 38 -17.00 -0.76 11.55
C MET A 38 -17.74 0.49 11.07
N THR A 39 -17.64 0.82 9.78
CA THR A 39 -18.35 1.95 9.19
C THR A 39 -19.85 1.73 9.24
N GLU A 40 -20.34 0.54 8.90
CA GLU A 40 -21.76 0.21 9.04
C GLU A 40 -22.26 0.34 10.49
N LYS A 41 -21.47 -0.13 11.47
CA LYS A 41 -21.82 -0.02 12.88
C LYS A 41 -21.88 1.45 13.32
N TYR A 42 -20.87 2.23 12.94
CA TYR A 42 -20.86 3.68 13.20
C TYR A 42 -22.09 4.36 12.60
N GLU A 43 -22.42 4.11 11.33
CA GLU A 43 -23.56 4.74 10.67
C GLU A 43 -24.90 4.32 11.27
N ARG A 44 -25.07 3.05 11.66
CA ARG A 44 -26.27 2.60 12.38
C ARG A 44 -26.42 3.30 13.74
N THR A 45 -25.35 3.38 14.52
CA THR A 45 -25.37 4.08 15.81
C THR A 45 -25.62 5.58 15.61
N LYS A 46 -25.02 6.20 14.58
CA LYS A 46 -25.23 7.60 14.22
C LYS A 46 -26.68 7.86 13.83
N ALA A 47 -27.28 7.01 12.99
CA ALA A 47 -28.68 7.14 12.60
C ALA A 47 -29.64 7.00 13.79
N ARG A 48 -29.29 6.20 14.81
CA ARG A 48 -30.06 6.13 16.06
C ARG A 48 -29.90 7.42 16.87
N PHE A 49 -28.68 7.91 17.04
CA PHE A 49 -28.39 9.17 17.71
C PHE A 49 -29.13 10.34 17.06
N ASP A 50 -29.02 10.48 15.73
CA ASP A 50 -29.65 11.56 14.97
C ASP A 50 -31.17 11.54 15.15
N ARG A 51 -31.81 10.36 15.10
CA ARG A 51 -33.26 10.22 15.35
C ARG A 51 -33.66 10.64 16.77
N CYS A 52 -32.86 10.32 17.78
CA CYS A 52 -33.14 10.70 19.17
C CYS A 52 -33.06 12.22 19.37
N TYR A 53 -32.06 12.89 18.77
CA TYR A 53 -31.87 14.33 18.92
C TYR A 53 -32.77 15.16 18.01
N ALA A 54 -33.12 14.66 16.83
CA ALA A 54 -34.09 15.31 15.93
C ALA A 54 -35.46 15.49 16.60
N ARG A 55 -35.91 14.53 17.43
CA ARG A 55 -37.15 14.66 18.24
C ARG A 55 -37.10 15.80 19.26
N ARG A 56 -35.91 16.27 19.60
CA ARG A 56 -35.68 17.39 20.53
C ARG A 56 -35.40 18.70 19.79
N GLY A 57 -35.55 18.72 18.46
CA GLY A 57 -35.21 19.88 17.64
C GLY A 57 -33.71 20.12 17.51
N ILE A 58 -32.85 19.20 17.98
CA ILE A 58 -31.40 19.30 17.90
C ILE A 58 -30.93 18.54 16.66
N THR A 59 -30.63 19.28 15.60
CA THR A 59 -30.10 18.74 14.34
C THR A 59 -28.94 19.60 13.87
N PRO A 60 -28.08 19.11 12.95
CA PRO A 60 -27.03 19.94 12.37
C PRO A 60 -27.54 21.24 11.73
N GLN A 61 -28.79 21.26 11.23
CA GLN A 61 -29.39 22.41 10.55
C GLN A 61 -30.04 23.39 11.53
N THR A 62 -30.63 22.89 12.62
CA THR A 62 -31.39 23.72 13.57
C THR A 62 -30.56 24.18 14.76
N ASP A 63 -29.61 23.37 15.22
CA ASP A 63 -28.80 23.63 16.40
C ASP A 63 -27.48 22.83 16.34
N ILE A 64 -26.57 23.29 15.47
CA ILE A 64 -25.29 22.62 15.21
C ILE A 64 -24.40 22.54 16.46
N VAL A 65 -24.45 23.54 17.33
CA VAL A 65 -23.61 23.63 18.53
C VAL A 65 -24.00 22.53 19.52
N ASN A 66 -25.29 22.43 19.84
CA ASN A 66 -25.76 21.37 20.74
C ASN A 66 -25.67 20.00 20.09
N TYR A 67 -25.85 19.89 18.77
CA TYR A 67 -25.61 18.64 18.03
C TYR A 67 -24.17 18.16 18.18
N ILE A 68 -23.17 19.02 17.94
CA ILE A 68 -21.75 18.68 18.06
C ILE A 68 -21.41 18.34 19.51
N ASN A 69 -21.87 19.14 20.48
CA ASN A 69 -21.64 18.85 21.90
C ASN A 69 -22.21 17.48 22.28
N ALA A 70 -23.47 17.21 21.94
CA ALA A 70 -24.10 15.92 22.21
C ALA A 70 -23.40 14.74 21.51
N LYS A 71 -23.01 14.91 20.24
CA LYS A 71 -22.29 13.89 19.48
C LYS A 71 -20.93 13.61 20.10
N SER A 72 -20.22 14.65 20.51
CA SER A 72 -18.91 14.55 21.15
C SER A 72 -18.99 13.88 22.52
N MET A 73 -20.11 14.01 23.24
CA MET A 73 -20.25 13.36 24.56
C MET A 73 -20.79 11.93 24.46
N ASN A 74 -21.17 11.44 23.28
CA ASN A 74 -21.67 10.09 23.11
C ASN A 74 -20.50 9.06 23.07
N PRO A 75 -20.38 8.17 24.08
CA PRO A 75 -19.27 7.23 24.15
C PRO A 75 -19.33 6.15 23.07
N GLU A 76 -20.53 5.73 22.65
CA GLU A 76 -20.72 4.70 21.65
C GLU A 76 -20.29 5.19 20.26
N LEU A 77 -20.67 6.43 19.89
CA LEU A 77 -20.23 7.05 18.65
C LEU A 77 -18.72 7.27 18.62
N LYS A 78 -18.15 7.73 19.73
CA LYS A 78 -16.69 7.86 19.87
C LYS A 78 -16.00 6.51 19.67
N PHE A 79 -16.51 5.45 20.28
CA PHE A 79 -15.94 4.11 20.16
C PHE A 79 -15.96 3.64 18.69
N TRP A 80 -17.11 3.69 18.03
CA TRP A 80 -17.20 3.22 16.64
C TRP A 80 -16.36 4.07 15.69
N TYR A 81 -16.36 5.39 15.88
CA TYR A 81 -15.51 6.28 15.10
C TYR A 81 -14.02 5.95 15.28
N SER A 82 -13.56 5.68 16.51
CA SER A 82 -12.18 5.27 16.78
C SER A 82 -11.79 3.97 16.09
N LYS A 83 -12.74 3.03 15.94
CA LYS A 83 -12.54 1.78 15.20
C LYS A 83 -12.46 2.00 13.70
N VAL A 84 -13.29 2.89 13.15
CA VAL A 84 -13.19 3.31 11.74
C VAL A 84 -11.82 3.93 11.47
N GLU A 85 -11.39 4.90 12.29
CA GLU A 85 -10.07 5.53 12.13
C GLU A 85 -8.93 4.52 12.21
N HIS A 86 -9.01 3.56 13.12
CA HIS A 86 -8.01 2.50 13.25
C HIS A 86 -7.85 1.71 11.96
N PHE A 87 -8.94 1.20 11.38
CA PHE A 87 -8.88 0.42 10.15
C PHE A 87 -8.56 1.26 8.92
N GLN A 88 -8.95 2.54 8.87
CA GLN A 88 -8.48 3.45 7.83
C GLN A 88 -6.95 3.58 7.84
N ARG A 89 -6.34 3.69 9.03
CA ARG A 89 -4.88 3.71 9.18
C ARG A 89 -4.25 2.38 8.76
N GLU A 90 -4.84 1.25 9.13
CA GLU A 90 -4.35 -0.07 8.70
C GLU A 90 -4.40 -0.26 7.19
N VAL A 91 -5.53 0.04 6.54
CA VAL A 91 -5.68 -0.01 5.07
C VAL A 91 -4.64 0.86 4.40
N THR A 92 -4.47 2.09 4.88
CA THR A 92 -3.47 3.03 4.35
C THR A 92 -2.06 2.48 4.52
N ALA A 93 -1.73 1.92 5.68
CA ALA A 93 -0.40 1.40 5.98
C ALA A 93 -0.05 0.18 5.12
N TYR A 94 -0.91 -0.84 5.09
CA TYR A 94 -0.65 -2.04 4.29
C TYR A 94 -0.63 -1.73 2.78
N GLY A 95 -1.55 -0.87 2.32
CA GLY A 95 -1.57 -0.39 0.94
C GLY A 95 -0.28 0.33 0.57
N ALA A 96 0.18 1.27 1.40
CA ALA A 96 1.43 2.00 1.17
C ALA A 96 2.66 1.09 1.11
N VAL A 97 2.73 0.08 1.99
CA VAL A 97 3.83 -0.91 1.97
C VAL A 97 3.81 -1.70 0.66
N LEU A 98 2.65 -2.21 0.24
CA LEU A 98 2.53 -2.97 -1.01
C LEU A 98 2.90 -2.11 -2.23
N THR A 99 2.41 -0.87 -2.30
CA THR A 99 2.77 0.08 -3.35
C THR A 99 4.27 0.41 -3.34
N GLY A 100 4.86 0.61 -2.17
CA GLY A 100 6.28 0.89 -2.01
C GLY A 100 7.16 -0.27 -2.47
N LEU A 101 6.79 -1.51 -2.14
CA LEU A 101 7.49 -2.71 -2.59
C LEU A 101 7.41 -2.89 -4.11
N ASP A 102 6.25 -2.64 -4.70
CA ASP A 102 6.05 -2.69 -6.14
C ASP A 102 6.84 -1.57 -6.87
N ALA A 103 6.88 -0.36 -6.31
CA ALA A 103 7.73 0.73 -6.80
C ALA A 103 9.22 0.37 -6.73
N ALA A 104 9.70 -0.16 -5.59
CA ALA A 104 11.08 -0.59 -5.43
C ALA A 104 11.45 -1.70 -6.42
N ARG A 105 10.54 -2.66 -6.67
CA ARG A 105 10.73 -3.71 -7.68
C ARG A 105 10.89 -3.13 -9.08
N ARG A 106 10.11 -2.12 -9.46
CA ARG A 106 10.25 -1.45 -10.77
C ARG A 106 11.59 -0.73 -10.89
N MET A 107 11.99 0.02 -9.86
CA MET A 107 13.25 0.77 -9.87
C MET A 107 14.48 -0.15 -9.94
N LEU A 108 14.47 -1.25 -9.20
CA LEU A 108 15.58 -2.21 -9.19
C LEU A 108 15.58 -3.16 -10.41
N GLY A 109 14.43 -3.33 -11.08
CA GLY A 109 14.28 -4.16 -12.27
C GLY A 109 14.75 -3.49 -13.56
N ASP A 110 14.82 -2.17 -13.61
CA ASP A 110 15.18 -1.40 -14.81
C ASP A 110 16.71 -1.34 -15.05
N ASP A 111 17.52 -1.53 -14.01
CA ASP A 111 18.99 -1.58 -14.10
C ASP A 111 19.54 -2.93 -14.61
N GLY A 112 18.68 -3.95 -14.77
CA GLY A 112 19.05 -5.31 -15.19
C GLY A 112 19.08 -5.55 -16.71
N HIS A 113 18.73 -4.56 -17.54
CA HIS A 113 18.60 -4.71 -19.00
C HIS A 113 19.44 -3.71 -19.81
N ARG A 114 20.63 -3.36 -19.32
CA ARG A 114 21.73 -2.98 -20.20
C ARG A 114 22.84 -4.01 -20.11
N ALA A 115 22.66 -5.11 -20.84
CA ALA A 115 23.81 -5.85 -21.31
C ALA A 115 24.70 -4.86 -22.07
N PRO A 116 25.98 -4.67 -21.69
CA PRO A 116 26.89 -3.98 -22.57
C PRO A 116 26.97 -4.84 -23.83
N GLU A 117 26.57 -4.24 -24.95
CA GLU A 117 26.73 -4.77 -26.29
C GLU A 117 28.25 -4.79 -26.59
N TYR A 118 28.97 -5.69 -25.92
CA TYR A 118 30.36 -5.98 -26.22
C TYR A 118 30.36 -6.62 -27.60
N GLY A 119 30.87 -5.84 -28.55
CA GLY A 119 31.05 -6.22 -29.95
C GLY A 119 31.59 -7.64 -30.07
N ARG A 120 30.71 -8.57 -30.42
CA ARG A 120 31.12 -9.91 -30.82
C ARG A 120 31.44 -9.84 -32.30
N ALA A 121 32.74 -9.77 -32.56
CA ALA A 121 33.34 -9.77 -33.88
C ALA A 121 32.68 -10.79 -34.81
N ARG A 122 32.21 -10.27 -35.94
CA ARG A 122 31.69 -10.99 -37.10
C ARG A 122 32.80 -11.85 -37.70
N ASN A 123 32.95 -13.09 -37.22
CA ASN A 123 33.78 -14.10 -37.86
C ASN A 123 33.07 -14.64 -39.12
N SER A 124 33.10 -13.83 -40.17
CA SER A 124 32.88 -14.25 -41.56
C SER A 124 34.09 -15.04 -42.05
N ARG A 125 34.08 -16.37 -41.91
CA ARG A 125 34.89 -17.28 -42.74
C ARG A 125 34.08 -18.51 -43.13
N ARG A 126 33.10 -18.30 -44.02
CA ARG A 126 32.64 -19.36 -44.92
C ARG A 126 33.74 -19.55 -45.97
N VAL A 127 34.53 -20.61 -45.79
CA VAL A 127 35.44 -21.11 -46.82
C VAL A 127 34.57 -21.79 -47.87
N LEU A 128 34.28 -21.07 -48.95
CA LEU A 128 33.86 -21.61 -50.23
C LEU A 128 35.03 -21.35 -51.18
N ASN A 129 35.82 -22.38 -51.45
CA ASN A 129 36.59 -22.55 -52.69
C ASN A 129 37.31 -23.91 -52.66
N ARG A 130 36.79 -24.86 -53.42
CA ARG A 130 37.64 -25.70 -54.28
C ARG A 130 36.81 -26.21 -55.45
N ALA A 131 37.07 -25.64 -56.61
CA ALA A 131 36.70 -26.19 -57.91
C ALA A 131 37.72 -27.27 -58.30
N SER A 132 37.21 -28.34 -58.93
CA SER A 132 37.74 -29.07 -60.11
C SER A 132 36.97 -30.37 -60.26
#